data_AF-A0A1L3ZRL6-F1
#
_entry.id   AF-A0A1L3ZRL6-F1
#
_cell.length_a   1.000
_cell.length_b   1.000
_cell.length_c   1.000
_cell.angle_alpha   90.00
_cell.angle_beta   90.00
_cell.angle_gamma   90.00
#
_symmetry.space_group_name_H-M   'P 1'
#
loop_
_entity.id
_entity.type
_entity.pdbx_description
1 polymer ?
#
loop_
_entity_poly.entity_id
_entity_poly.type
_entity_poly.pdbx_seq_one_letter_code
_entity_poly.pdbx_strand_id
1 'polypeptide(L)'
;MGPPPIRTIKDLDDAGHDLRLWCYACEREGLIDSIIWEAFVAKGWPIEVDQARRRFKCKRCRSSRDVLLVAATRPKPDREITWSNVVHAWFFSRKSKRLFKGAVEERRR
;
A
#
# COMPACT_ATOMS: atom_id res chain seq x y z
N MET A 1 19.79 -9.86 -21.72
CA MET A 1 19.84 -9.99 -20.24
C MET A 1 18.41 -10.10 -19.76
N GLY A 2 18.03 -11.21 -19.12
CA GLY A 2 16.70 -11.33 -18.53
C GLY A 2 16.54 -10.37 -17.35
N PRO A 3 15.29 -10.06 -16.93
CA PRO A 3 15.08 -9.27 -15.72
C PRO A 3 15.78 -9.96 -14.54
N PRO A 4 16.40 -9.19 -13.61
CA PRO A 4 17.00 -9.77 -12.43
C PRO A 4 15.95 -10.59 -11.66
N PRO A 5 16.34 -11.71 -11.03
CA PRO A 5 15.41 -12.46 -10.20
C PRO A 5 14.88 -11.53 -9.11
N ILE A 6 13.56 -11.35 -9.06
CA ILE A 6 12.90 -10.55 -8.03
C ILE A 6 13.12 -11.27 -6.70
N ARG A 7 13.99 -10.71 -5.84
CA ARG A 7 14.36 -11.31 -4.55
C ARG A 7 13.92 -10.45 -3.38
N THR A 8 13.99 -9.13 -3.53
CA THR A 8 13.66 -8.17 -2.49
C THR A 8 12.32 -7.47 -2.73
N ILE A 9 11.76 -6.88 -1.67
CA ILE A 9 10.60 -5.98 -1.79
C ILE A 9 10.96 -4.74 -2.63
N LYS A 10 12.23 -4.30 -2.58
CA LYS A 10 12.70 -3.18 -3.39
C LYS A 10 12.71 -3.52 -4.88
N ASP A 11 13.14 -4.73 -5.26
CA ASP A 11 13.11 -5.17 -6.67
C ASP A 11 11.68 -5.20 -7.23
N LEU A 12 10.71 -5.59 -6.39
CA LEU A 12 9.29 -5.51 -6.73
C LEU A 12 8.87 -4.06 -6.99
N ASP A 13 9.23 -3.15 -6.09
CA ASP A 13 8.89 -1.74 -6.20
C ASP A 13 9.50 -1.08 -7.45
N ASP A 14 10.79 -1.32 -7.68
CA ASP A 14 11.53 -0.83 -8.85
C ASP A 14 10.92 -1.39 -10.15
N ALA A 15 10.38 -2.61 -10.13
CA ALA A 15 9.68 -3.24 -11.24
C ALA A 15 8.20 -2.82 -11.37
N GLY A 16 7.70 -1.95 -10.48
CA GLY A 16 6.31 -1.50 -10.49
C GLY A 16 5.31 -2.57 -10.06
N HIS A 17 5.72 -3.48 -9.17
CA HIS A 17 4.89 -4.52 -8.60
C HIS A 17 4.64 -4.28 -7.11
N ASP A 18 3.42 -4.53 -6.66
CA ASP A 18 3.06 -4.54 -5.25
C ASP A 18 3.19 -5.95 -4.66
N LEU A 19 2.98 -6.08 -3.35
CA LEU A 19 2.95 -7.36 -2.65
C LEU A 19 1.50 -7.83 -2.47
N ARG A 20 1.18 -9.02 -2.96
CA ARG A 20 -0.05 -9.73 -2.55
C ARG A 20 0.28 -10.71 -1.43
N LEU A 21 -0.45 -10.55 -0.34
CA LEU A 21 -0.44 -11.43 0.80
C LEU A 21 -1.62 -12.40 0.69
N TRP A 22 -1.35 -13.70 0.70
CA TRP A 22 -2.39 -14.74 0.80
C TRP A 22 -2.28 -15.44 2.15
N CYS A 23 -3.41 -15.58 2.86
CA CYS A 23 -3.47 -16.37 4.08
C CYS A 23 -4.23 -17.67 3.83
N TYR A 24 -3.56 -18.81 3.91
CA TYR A 24 -4.16 -20.12 3.69
C TYR A 24 -5.21 -20.48 4.74
N ALA A 25 -4.96 -20.15 6.02
CA ALA A 25 -5.91 -20.45 7.10
C ALA A 25 -7.23 -19.67 7.01
N CYS A 26 -7.23 -18.51 6.36
CA CYS A 26 -8.40 -17.64 6.24
C CYS A 26 -8.98 -17.59 4.82
N GLU A 27 -8.26 -18.16 3.85
CA GLU A 27 -8.55 -18.10 2.41
C GLU A 27 -8.82 -16.67 1.93
N ARG A 28 -7.92 -15.75 2.31
CA ARG A 28 -8.07 -14.32 2.03
C ARG A 28 -6.79 -13.71 1.54
N GLU A 29 -6.96 -12.79 0.60
CA GLU A 29 -5.89 -11.93 0.12
C GLU A 29 -5.87 -10.56 0.82
N GLY A 30 -4.71 -9.93 0.77
CA GLY A 30 -4.50 -8.53 1.06
C GLY A 30 -3.45 -7.95 0.13
N LEU A 31 -3.62 -6.70 -0.29
CA LEU A 31 -2.64 -5.96 -1.08
C LEU A 31 -1.82 -5.06 -0.17
N ILE A 32 -0.51 -5.00 -0.44
CA ILE A 32 0.45 -4.20 0.30
C ILE A 32 1.30 -3.47 -0.73
N ASP A 33 1.37 -2.15 -0.61
CA ASP A 33 2.23 -1.32 -1.44
C ASP A 33 3.70 -1.71 -1.20
N SER A 34 4.43 -1.97 -2.28
CA SER A 34 5.85 -2.35 -2.22
C SER A 34 6.73 -1.24 -1.67
N ILE A 35 6.30 0.03 -1.68
CA ILE A 35 7.04 1.15 -1.04
C ILE A 35 7.33 0.91 0.45
N ILE A 36 6.64 -0.07 1.06
CA ILE A 36 6.93 -0.54 2.42
C ILE A 36 8.40 -0.95 2.64
N TRP A 37 9.18 -1.23 1.59
CA TRP A 37 10.61 -1.52 1.70
C TRP A 37 11.38 -0.39 2.43
N GLU A 38 10.98 0.88 2.26
CA GLU A 38 11.60 2.02 2.95
C GLU A 38 11.49 1.88 4.48
N ALA A 39 10.32 1.46 4.95
CA ALA A 39 10.08 1.22 6.37
C ALA A 39 10.84 0.01 6.91
N PHE A 40 11.13 -0.99 6.06
CA PHE A 40 11.97 -2.12 6.43
C PHE A 40 13.43 -1.67 6.61
N VAL A 41 13.96 -0.90 5.67
CA VAL A 41 15.32 -0.32 5.75
C VAL A 41 15.46 0.54 7.00
N ALA A 42 14.51 1.45 7.23
CA ALA A 42 14.54 2.35 8.40
C ALA A 42 14.51 1.59 9.74
N LYS A 43 13.94 0.38 9.77
CA LYS A 43 13.84 -0.45 10.99
C LYS A 43 14.92 -1.53 11.07
N GLY A 44 15.84 -1.59 10.11
CA GLY A 44 16.85 -2.65 10.03
C GLY A 44 16.25 -4.05 9.83
N TRP A 45 15.10 -4.14 9.18
CA TRP A 45 14.43 -5.42 8.91
C TRP A 45 14.90 -6.01 7.57
N PRO A 46 14.91 -7.36 7.43
CA PRO A 46 15.27 -8.00 6.17
C PRO A 46 14.30 -7.64 5.04
N ILE A 47 14.82 -7.15 3.92
CA ILE A 47 14.03 -6.76 2.73
C ILE A 47 13.80 -7.90 1.74
N GLU A 48 14.46 -9.04 1.93
CA GLU A 48 14.23 -10.26 1.14
C GLU A 48 12.79 -10.77 1.36
N VAL A 49 12.06 -11.05 0.28
CA VAL A 49 10.61 -11.35 0.34
C VAL A 49 10.31 -12.53 1.27
N ASP A 50 11.10 -13.60 1.18
CA ASP A 50 10.94 -14.80 2.01
C ASP A 50 11.13 -14.52 3.50
N GLN A 51 12.08 -13.65 3.85
CA GLN A 51 12.37 -13.29 5.24
C GLN A 51 11.34 -12.27 5.76
N ALA A 52 10.95 -11.32 4.91
CA ALA A 52 9.99 -10.27 5.22
C ALA A 52 8.59 -10.82 5.53
N ARG A 53 8.22 -11.98 4.94
CA ARG A 53 6.95 -12.69 5.17
C ARG A 53 6.54 -12.74 6.64
N ARG A 54 7.49 -12.97 7.56
CA ARG A 54 7.23 -13.10 9.00
C ARG A 54 6.66 -11.82 9.64
N ARG A 55 6.86 -10.67 9.01
CA ARG A 55 6.40 -9.36 9.48
C ARG A 55 4.96 -9.06 9.08
N PHE A 56 4.43 -9.78 8.10
CA PHE A 56 3.06 -9.58 7.65
C PHE A 56 2.12 -10.57 8.32
N LYS A 57 1.03 -10.04 8.89
CA LYS A 57 0.02 -10.81 9.61
C LYS A 57 -1.30 -10.71 8.88
N CYS A 58 -2.01 -11.82 8.76
CA CYS A 58 -3.37 -11.81 8.25
C CYS A 58 -4.25 -10.88 9.10
N LYS A 59 -5.06 -10.03 8.48
CA LYS A 59 -5.93 -9.09 9.21
C LYS A 59 -6.98 -9.81 10.06
N ARG A 60 -7.40 -11.02 9.65
CA ARG A 60 -8.42 -11.82 10.34
C ARG A 60 -7.85 -12.66 11.49
N CYS A 61 -6.92 -13.59 11.22
CA CYS A 61 -6.38 -14.49 12.25
C CYS A 61 -5.12 -13.95 12.96
N ARG A 62 -4.55 -12.83 12.50
CA ARG A 62 -3.32 -12.20 13.04
C ARG A 62 -2.07 -13.10 13.01
N SER A 63 -2.14 -14.26 12.37
CA SER A 63 -1.02 -15.18 12.16
C SER A 63 -0.18 -14.77 10.96
N SER A 64 1.12 -15.08 11.03
CA SER A 64 2.08 -15.01 9.92
C SER A 64 2.62 -16.39 9.49
N ARG A 65 2.15 -17.48 10.12
CA ARG A 65 2.62 -18.86 9.82
C ARG A 65 2.16 -19.29 8.44
N ASP A 66 0.86 -19.17 8.19
CA ASP A 66 0.18 -19.67 6.99
C ASP A 66 -0.02 -18.56 5.95
N VAL A 67 0.99 -17.70 5.83
CA VAL A 67 0.96 -16.55 4.93
C VAL A 67 1.97 -16.74 3.81
N LEU A 68 1.55 -16.48 2.58
CA LEU A 68 2.40 -16.39 1.39
C LEU A 68 2.47 -14.92 0.93
N LEU A 69 3.65 -14.49 0.48
CA LEU A 69 3.82 -13.25 -0.27
C LEU A 69 4.12 -13.60 -1.73
N VAL A 70 3.43 -12.94 -2.65
CA VAL A 70 3.71 -13.04 -4.09
C VAL A 70 3.71 -11.65 -4.71
N ALA A 71 4.41 -11.52 -5.84
CA ALA A 71 4.33 -10.33 -6.66
C ALA A 71 2.89 -10.10 -7.14
N ALA A 72 2.43 -8.86 -7.08
CA ALA A 72 1.17 -8.43 -7.64
C ALA A 72 1.41 -7.32 -8.64
N THR A 73 0.66 -7.29 -9.73
CA THR A 73 0.65 -6.14 -10.62
C THR A 73 0.14 -4.92 -9.85
N ARG A 74 0.93 -3.85 -9.80
CA ARG A 74 0.46 -2.58 -9.26
C ARG A 74 -0.72 -2.11 -10.10
N PRO A 75 -1.88 -1.79 -9.49
CA PRO A 75 -3.02 -1.29 -10.24
C PRO A 75 -2.60 -0.01 -10.95
N LYS A 76 -2.66 -0.02 -12.29
CA LYS A 76 -2.47 1.20 -13.07
C LYS A 76 -3.63 2.14 -12.72
N PRO A 77 -3.37 3.42 -12.42
CA PRO A 77 -4.45 4.36 -12.25
C PRO A 77 -5.25 4.40 -13.56
N ASP A 78 -6.57 4.26 -13.45
CA ASP A 78 -7.50 4.26 -14.60
C ASP A 78 -7.50 5.60 -15.35
N ARG A 79 -7.02 6.65 -14.68
CA ARG A 79 -6.89 8.02 -15.17
C ARG A 79 -5.55 8.60 -14.74
N GLU A 80 -4.98 9.45 -15.57
CA GLU A 80 -3.82 10.25 -15.21
C GLU A 80 -4.13 11.04 -13.93
N ILE A 81 -3.37 10.78 -12.86
CA ILE A 81 -3.50 11.50 -11.61
C ILE A 81 -2.86 12.87 -11.84
N THR A 82 -3.67 13.82 -12.32
CA THR A 82 -3.24 15.21 -12.38
C THR A 82 -3.23 15.80 -10.97
N TRP A 83 -2.32 16.73 -10.71
CA TRP A 83 -2.29 17.48 -9.44
C TRP A 83 -3.64 18.11 -9.10
N SER A 84 -4.38 18.57 -10.12
CA SER A 84 -5.73 19.08 -9.97
C SER A 84 -6.68 18.06 -9.33
N ASN A 85 -6.65 16.80 -9.76
CA ASN A 85 -7.51 15.74 -9.21
C ASN A 85 -7.18 15.41 -7.75
N VAL A 86 -5.90 15.43 -7.37
CA VAL A 86 -5.46 15.21 -5.98
C VAL A 86 -5.93 16.34 -5.07
N VAL A 87 -5.73 17.60 -5.50
CA VAL A 87 -6.16 18.79 -4.75
C VAL A 87 -7.68 18.83 -4.62
N HIS A 88 -8.41 18.55 -5.70
CA HIS A 88 -9.87 18.44 -5.67
C HIS A 88 -10.33 17.34 -4.68
N ALA A 89 -9.76 16.14 -4.73
CA ALA A 89 -10.13 15.07 -3.81
C ALA A 89 -9.86 15.45 -2.34
N TRP A 90 -8.77 16.15 -2.05
CA TRP A 90 -8.43 16.62 -0.72
C TRP A 90 -9.40 17.71 -0.22
N PHE A 91 -9.67 18.74 -1.02
CA PHE A 91 -10.59 19.84 -0.66
C PHE A 91 -12.06 19.41 -0.59
N PHE A 92 -12.46 18.45 -1.42
CA PHE A 92 -13.84 18.00 -1.52
C PHE A 92 -14.10 16.64 -0.85
N SER A 93 -13.13 16.10 -0.12
CA SER A 93 -13.35 14.99 0.81
C SER A 93 -14.46 15.36 1.81
N ARG A 94 -15.25 14.38 2.27
CA ARG A 94 -16.39 14.64 3.18
C ARG A 94 -16.00 15.39 4.47
N LYS A 95 -14.73 15.29 4.89
CA LYS A 95 -14.20 15.95 6.09
C LYS A 95 -13.88 17.42 5.83
N SER A 96 -13.29 17.75 4.68
CA SER A 96 -12.98 19.12 4.27
C SER A 96 -14.23 19.90 3.86
N LYS A 97 -15.23 19.25 3.23
CA LYS A 97 -16.55 19.87 2.99
C LYS A 97 -17.24 20.37 4.27
N ARG A 98 -17.14 19.63 5.38
CA ARG A 98 -17.69 20.05 6.69
C ARG A 98 -16.93 21.24 7.28
N LEU A 99 -15.60 21.21 7.23
CA LEU A 99 -14.76 22.31 7.73
C LEU A 99 -14.95 23.59 6.93
N PHE A 100 -15.04 23.49 5.61
CA PHE A 100 -15.28 24.64 4.74
C PHE A 100 -16.69 25.23 4.95
N LYS A 101 -17.71 24.38 5.09
CA LYS A 101 -19.08 24.84 5.36
C LYS A 101 -19.18 25.55 6.72
N GLY A 102 -18.57 24.99 7.77
CA GLY A 102 -18.52 25.63 9.10
C GLY A 102 -17.80 26.99 9.08
N ALA A 103 -16.65 27.09 8.41
CA ALA A 103 -15.88 28.33 8.32
C ALA A 103 -16.57 29.43 7.50
N VAL A 104 -17.43 29.07 6.54
CA VAL A 104 -18.24 30.02 5.75
C VAL A 104 -19.49 30.47 6.52
N GLU A 105 -20.11 29.58 7.31
CA GLU A 105 -21.22 29.94 8.20
C GLU A 105 -20.78 30.85 9.36
N GLU A 106 -19.57 30.64 9.90
CA GLU A 106 -19.00 31.46 10.98
C GLU A 106 -18.64 32.88 10.53
N ARG A 107 -18.24 33.08 9.26
CA ARG A 107 -18.01 34.43 8.68
C ARG A 107 -19.28 35.18 8.28
N ARG A 108 -20.44 34.52 8.29
CA ARG A 108 -21.74 35.12 7.97
C ARG A 108 -22.52 35.57 9.22
N ARG A 109 -22.00 35.29 10.42
CA ARG A 109 -22.47 35.86 11.69
C ARG A 109 -21.59 37.04 12.07
#